data_AF-A0A7V4HIF0-F1
#
_entry.id   AF-A0A7V4HIF0-F1
#
_cell.length_a   1.000
_cell.length_b   1.000
_cell.length_c   1.000
_cell.angle_alpha   90.00
_cell.angle_beta   90.00
_cell.angle_gamma   90.00
#
_symmetry.space_group_name_H-M   'P 1'
#
loop_
_entity.id
_entity.type
_entity.pdbx_description
1 polymer ?
#
loop_
_entity_poly.entity_id
_entity_poly.type
_entity_poly.pdbx_seq_one_letter_code
_entity_poly.pdbx_strand_id
1 'polypeptide(L)'
;MTLENEKKCSPAAERRCAVFRLSPRAILPACALAAALALAFGCASTASSQNRKIHIVINSSGSISIEGTPCRLSAVAKKMKSLGASPQTSIAISVPASGGDAVMRDLTRELASAGFTHFVFMKPREIDASVSSSQRREPQGKRSQ
;
A
#
# COMPACT_ATOMS: atom_id res chain seq x y z
N MET A 1 -23.81 28.04 -31.86
CA MET A 1 -24.48 27.30 -30.78
C MET A 1 -23.41 26.83 -29.81
N THR A 2 -23.30 27.55 -28.71
CA THR A 2 -22.29 27.44 -27.64
C THR A 2 -22.90 26.71 -26.46
N LEU A 3 -22.21 25.71 -25.90
CA LEU A 3 -22.40 25.27 -24.52
C LEU A 3 -21.03 24.85 -23.95
N GLU A 4 -20.41 25.82 -23.30
CA GLU A 4 -19.28 25.67 -22.39
C GLU A 4 -19.78 25.07 -21.07
N ASN A 5 -19.01 24.18 -20.45
CA ASN A 5 -19.26 23.80 -19.05
C ASN A 5 -17.93 23.67 -18.31
N GLU A 6 -17.44 24.83 -17.89
CA GLU A 6 -16.33 25.03 -16.97
C GLU A 6 -16.84 24.81 -15.54
N LYS A 7 -16.41 23.72 -14.87
CA LYS A 7 -16.68 23.54 -13.44
C LYS A 7 -15.46 23.92 -12.61
N LYS A 8 -15.36 25.23 -12.40
CA LYS A 8 -14.48 25.92 -11.45
C LYS A 8 -14.98 25.67 -10.02
N CYS A 9 -14.12 25.16 -9.15
CA CYS A 9 -14.37 25.16 -7.71
C CYS A 9 -13.05 25.36 -6.98
N SER A 10 -12.73 26.61 -6.67
CA SER A 10 -11.90 26.98 -5.53
C SER A 10 -12.79 27.68 -4.53
N PRO A 11 -12.64 27.38 -3.23
CA PRO A 11 -12.81 28.37 -2.21
C PRO A 11 -11.45 28.70 -1.59
N ALA A 12 -11.08 29.97 -1.73
CA ALA A 12 -10.18 30.66 -0.84
C ALA A 12 -10.72 30.59 0.59
N ALA A 13 -9.89 30.18 1.55
CA ALA A 13 -10.15 30.39 2.97
C ALA A 13 -9.05 31.29 3.52
N GLU A 14 -9.48 32.52 3.74
CA GLU A 14 -8.75 33.69 4.15
C GLU A 14 -8.22 33.59 5.59
N ARG A 15 -7.11 34.28 5.78
CA ARG A 15 -6.36 34.49 7.00
C ARG A 15 -7.25 35.04 8.13
N ARG A 16 -7.11 34.48 9.33
CA ARG A 16 -7.15 35.27 10.57
C ARG A 16 -6.05 34.81 11.52
N CYS A 17 -4.92 35.50 11.46
CA CYS A 17 -3.95 35.51 12.53
C CYS A 17 -4.59 36.23 13.73
N ALA A 18 -5.13 35.46 14.67
CA ALA A 18 -5.48 36.00 15.97
C ALA A 18 -4.19 36.26 16.75
N VAL A 19 -3.71 37.50 16.70
CA VAL A 19 -2.68 38.00 17.62
C VAL A 19 -3.32 38.08 19.00
N PHE A 20 -3.17 37.01 19.79
CA PHE A 20 -3.51 37.05 21.20
C PHE A 20 -2.51 37.95 21.92
N ARG A 21 -2.97 39.13 22.34
CA ARG A 21 -2.33 39.90 23.40
C ARG A 21 -2.48 39.11 24.70
N LEU A 22 -1.39 38.51 25.16
CA LEU A 22 -1.33 37.93 26.50
C LEU A 22 -1.18 39.05 27.54
N SER A 23 -2.24 39.24 28.33
CA SER A 23 -2.18 39.96 29.60
C SER A 23 -1.44 39.09 30.62
N PRO A 24 -0.35 39.57 31.26
CA PRO A 24 0.43 38.78 32.19
C PRO A 24 -0.07 39.07 33.60
N ARG A 25 -1.05 38.32 34.11
CA ARG A 25 -1.15 38.08 35.55
C ARG A 25 -2.19 37.04 35.91
N ALA A 26 -1.66 36.02 36.58
CA ALA A 26 -2.33 35.06 37.43
C ALA A 26 -3.15 33.99 36.71
N ILE A 27 -3.19 32.82 37.36
CA ILE A 27 -4.08 31.68 37.14
C ILE A 27 -3.55 30.75 36.03
N LEU A 28 -3.20 29.47 36.18
CA LEU A 28 -3.14 28.46 37.24
C LEU A 28 -2.26 27.33 36.66
N PRO A 29 -1.58 26.49 37.47
CA PRO A 29 -0.60 25.49 37.04
C PRO A 29 -1.26 24.20 36.48
N ALA A 30 -2.23 24.34 35.59
CA ALA A 30 -3.03 23.23 35.06
C ALA A 30 -2.82 22.98 33.54
N CYS A 31 -2.12 23.87 32.84
CA CYS A 31 -1.96 23.76 31.38
C CYS A 31 -0.72 22.99 30.92
N ALA A 32 0.16 22.54 31.82
CA ALA A 32 1.36 21.78 31.46
C ALA A 32 1.06 20.33 31.03
N LEU A 33 -0.14 19.81 31.30
CA LEU A 33 -0.48 18.40 31.04
C LEU A 33 -1.19 18.17 29.70
N ALA A 34 -1.74 19.23 29.08
CA ALA A 34 -2.46 19.12 27.80
C ALA A 34 -1.55 19.09 26.56
N ALA A 35 -0.30 19.55 26.67
CA ALA A 35 0.64 19.58 25.54
C ALA A 35 1.28 18.21 25.22
N ALA A 36 1.27 17.25 26.16
CA ALA A 36 1.89 15.94 25.97
C ALA A 36 1.02 14.95 25.16
N LEU A 37 -0.31 15.13 25.14
CA LEU A 37 -1.23 14.20 24.48
C LEU A 37 -1.41 14.45 22.97
N ALA A 38 -1.00 15.61 22.46
CA ALA A 38 -1.09 15.93 21.03
C ALA A 38 0.05 15.31 20.19
N LEU A 39 1.08 14.72 20.81
CA LEU A 39 2.23 14.12 20.12
C LEU A 39 2.09 12.60 19.86
N ALA A 40 1.01 11.96 20.34
CA ALA A 40 0.91 10.49 20.31
C ALA A 40 0.18 9.90 19.07
N PHE A 41 -0.46 10.72 18.23
CA PHE A 41 -1.17 10.24 17.02
C PHE A 41 -0.56 10.74 15.71
N GLY A 42 0.72 11.11 15.74
CA GLY A 42 1.53 11.17 14.53
C GLY A 42 1.87 9.75 14.08
N CYS A 43 0.92 9.05 13.44
CA CYS A 43 1.25 7.92 12.58
C CYS A 43 2.04 8.47 11.38
N ALA A 44 3.29 8.83 11.62
CA ALA A 44 4.32 8.90 10.61
C ALA A 44 4.51 7.48 10.08
N SER A 45 3.61 7.04 9.21
CA SER A 45 3.97 6.12 8.14
C SER A 45 4.89 6.91 7.22
N THR A 46 6.13 7.09 7.65
CA THR A 46 7.27 7.33 6.77
C THR A 46 7.31 6.14 5.83
N ALA A 47 6.52 6.23 4.75
CA ALA A 47 6.67 5.37 3.60
C ALA A 47 8.09 5.62 3.11
N SER A 48 9.01 4.71 3.44
CA SER A 48 10.36 4.71 2.91
C SER A 48 10.22 4.67 1.39
N SER A 49 10.37 5.84 0.79
CA SER A 49 10.20 6.09 -0.64
C SER A 49 11.48 5.76 -1.39
N GLN A 50 12.07 4.60 -1.08
CA GLN A 50 13.21 4.08 -1.81
C GLN A 50 12.88 2.62 -2.13
N ASN A 51 12.31 2.42 -3.32
CA ASN A 51 12.11 1.11 -3.93
C ASN A 51 10.95 0.25 -3.38
N ARG A 52 9.75 0.83 -3.25
CA ARG A 52 8.54 0.01 -3.05
C ARG A 52 8.24 -0.77 -4.33
N LYS A 53 8.50 -2.07 -4.30
CA LYS A 53 8.04 -3.01 -5.33
C LYS A 53 6.61 -3.43 -4.97
N ILE A 54 5.67 -3.26 -5.89
CA ILE A 54 4.28 -3.70 -5.70
C ILE A 54 4.10 -5.06 -6.36
N HIS A 55 3.49 -5.99 -5.64
CA HIS A 55 3.23 -7.34 -6.13
C HIS A 55 1.75 -7.53 -6.48
N ILE A 56 1.51 -7.93 -7.73
CA ILE A 56 0.21 -8.31 -8.25
C ILE A 56 0.24 -9.82 -8.51
N VAL A 57 -0.78 -10.53 -8.07
CA VAL A 57 -0.94 -11.97 -8.29
C VAL A 57 -2.18 -12.18 -9.15
N ILE A 58 -2.01 -12.89 -10.26
CA ILE A 58 -3.11 -13.46 -11.02
C ILE A 58 -3.27 -14.90 -10.54
N ASN A 59 -4.45 -15.25 -10.03
CA ASN A 59 -4.75 -16.62 -9.65
C ASN A 59 -5.15 -17.43 -10.88
N SER A 60 -5.08 -18.76 -10.81
CA SER A 60 -5.48 -19.66 -11.91
C SER A 60 -6.95 -19.52 -12.31
N SER A 61 -7.79 -18.92 -11.46
CA SER A 61 -9.17 -18.56 -11.78
C SER A 61 -9.33 -17.26 -12.58
N GLY A 62 -8.23 -16.57 -12.90
CA GLY A 62 -8.23 -15.25 -13.54
C GLY A 62 -8.53 -14.09 -12.58
N SER A 63 -8.67 -14.36 -11.28
CA SER A 63 -8.84 -13.31 -10.26
C SER A 63 -7.51 -12.60 -9.97
N ILE A 64 -7.57 -11.29 -9.70
CA ILE A 64 -6.40 -10.45 -9.48
C ILE A 64 -6.36 -10.06 -8.00
N SER A 65 -5.18 -10.15 -7.39
CA SER A 65 -4.92 -9.68 -6.04
C SER A 65 -3.70 -8.75 -6.02
N ILE A 66 -3.78 -7.67 -5.25
CA ILE A 66 -2.69 -6.71 -5.06
C ILE A 66 -2.30 -6.76 -3.59
N GLU A 67 -1.04 -7.11 -3.29
CA GLU A 67 -0.56 -7.28 -1.91
C GLU A 67 -1.50 -8.19 -1.07
N GLY A 68 -1.95 -9.29 -1.65
CA GLY A 68 -2.88 -10.24 -1.02
C GLY A 68 -4.35 -9.79 -0.96
N THR A 69 -4.67 -8.56 -1.35
CA THR A 69 -6.06 -8.06 -1.37
C THR A 69 -6.70 -8.32 -2.73
N PRO A 70 -7.84 -9.04 -2.80
CA PRO A 70 -8.54 -9.26 -4.08
C PRO A 70 -9.03 -7.94 -4.65
N CYS A 71 -8.85 -7.76 -5.96
CA CYS A 71 -9.17 -6.54 -6.67
C CYS A 71 -9.79 -6.86 -8.03
N ARG A 72 -10.72 -6.01 -8.47
CA ARG A 72 -11.22 -6.04 -9.86
C ARG A 72 -10.25 -5.32 -10.77
N LEU A 73 -10.17 -5.74 -12.03
CA LEU A 73 -9.29 -5.15 -13.04
C LEU A 73 -9.43 -3.61 -13.10
N SER A 74 -10.66 -3.09 -13.21
CA SER A 74 -10.94 -1.64 -13.28
C SER A 74 -10.59 -0.87 -11.99
N ALA A 75 -10.37 -1.56 -10.88
CA ALA A 75 -9.98 -0.96 -9.61
C ALA A 75 -8.47 -1.03 -9.35
N VAL A 76 -7.70 -1.72 -10.21
CA VAL A 76 -6.25 -1.91 -10.05
C VAL A 76 -5.53 -0.57 -9.98
N ALA A 77 -5.74 0.30 -10.97
CA ALA A 77 -5.09 1.61 -11.03
C ALA A 77 -5.40 2.48 -9.80
N LYS A 78 -6.65 2.47 -9.33
CA LYS A 78 -7.07 3.21 -8.14
C LYS A 78 -6.41 2.65 -6.88
N LYS A 79 -6.38 1.32 -6.73
CA LYS A 79 -5.73 0.66 -5.59
C LYS A 79 -4.24 0.94 -5.58
N MET A 80 -3.57 0.87 -6.72
CA MET A 80 -2.15 1.20 -6.84
C MET A 80 -1.84 2.64 -6.43
N LYS A 81 -2.62 3.61 -6.91
CA LYS A 81 -2.48 5.01 -6.48
C LYS A 81 -2.70 5.17 -4.97
N SER A 82 -3.67 4.46 -4.40
CA SER A 82 -3.91 4.47 -2.94
C SER A 82 -2.77 3.85 -2.12
N LEU A 83 -1.97 2.96 -2.72
CA LEU A 83 -0.76 2.40 -2.13
C LEU A 83 0.47 3.32 -2.28
N GLY A 84 0.30 4.48 -2.94
CA GLY A 84 1.37 5.43 -3.22
C GLY A 84 2.20 5.06 -4.46
N ALA A 85 1.67 4.22 -5.36
CA ALA A 85 2.36 3.89 -6.59
C ALA A 85 2.46 5.10 -7.52
N SER A 86 3.68 5.41 -7.95
CA SER A 86 3.96 6.36 -9.03
C SER A 86 4.11 5.62 -10.38
N PRO A 87 4.01 6.30 -11.52
CA PRO A 87 4.30 5.74 -12.85
C PRO A 87 5.64 4.99 -12.96
N GLN A 88 6.63 5.41 -12.16
CA GLN A 88 7.99 4.84 -12.12
C GLN A 88 8.13 3.66 -11.15
N THR A 89 7.06 3.29 -10.44
CA THR A 89 7.09 2.19 -9.48
C THR A 89 7.28 0.86 -10.21
N SER A 90 8.21 0.03 -9.72
CA SER A 90 8.41 -1.32 -10.26
C SER A 90 7.30 -2.25 -9.77
N ILE A 91 6.59 -2.86 -10.71
CA ILE A 91 5.47 -3.76 -10.43
C ILE A 91 5.87 -5.17 -10.83
N ALA A 92 5.77 -6.13 -9.93
CA ALA A 92 5.93 -7.55 -10.26
C ALA A 92 4.55 -8.21 -10.35
N ILE A 93 4.31 -8.90 -11.47
CA ILE A 93 3.05 -9.56 -11.76
C ILE A 93 3.31 -11.06 -11.81
N SER A 94 2.84 -11.79 -10.81
CA SER A 94 2.87 -13.25 -10.80
C SER A 94 1.74 -13.81 -11.66
N VAL A 95 2.10 -14.60 -12.67
CA VAL A 95 1.17 -15.19 -13.65
C VAL A 95 1.12 -16.70 -13.45
N PRO A 96 -0.06 -17.34 -13.29
CA PRO A 96 -0.17 -18.78 -13.09
C PRO A 96 0.31 -19.53 -14.34
N ALA A 97 0.84 -20.75 -14.17
CA ALA A 97 1.29 -21.57 -15.29
C ALA A 97 0.13 -21.95 -16.24
N SER A 98 -1.07 -22.11 -15.67
CA SER A 98 -2.30 -22.46 -16.38
C SER A 98 -3.06 -21.19 -16.77
N GLY A 99 -2.70 -20.63 -17.94
CA GLY A 99 -3.55 -19.75 -18.73
C GLY A 99 -3.95 -18.41 -18.09
N GLY A 100 -3.33 -17.32 -18.54
CA GLY A 100 -3.65 -15.97 -18.09
C GLY A 100 -3.61 -14.89 -19.19
N ASP A 101 -3.41 -15.25 -20.45
CA ASP A 101 -3.04 -14.30 -21.50
C ASP A 101 -4.08 -13.20 -21.75
N ALA A 102 -5.37 -13.53 -21.68
CA ALA A 102 -6.44 -12.54 -21.78
C ALA A 102 -6.37 -11.53 -20.61
N VAL A 103 -6.28 -12.04 -19.38
CA VAL A 103 -6.19 -11.23 -18.16
C VAL A 103 -4.90 -10.40 -18.14
N MET A 104 -3.78 -10.97 -18.60
CA MET A 104 -2.51 -10.27 -18.72
C MET A 104 -2.60 -9.11 -19.72
N ARG A 105 -3.21 -9.32 -20.89
CA ARG A 105 -3.40 -8.26 -21.88
C ARG A 105 -4.29 -7.15 -21.34
N ASP A 106 -5.39 -7.51 -20.70
CA ASP A 106 -6.31 -6.54 -20.10
C ASP A 106 -5.65 -5.78 -18.93
N LEU A 107 -4.89 -6.46 -18.08
CA LEU A 107 -4.11 -5.85 -17.00
C LEU A 107 -3.03 -4.92 -17.55
N THR A 108 -2.32 -5.34 -18.60
CA THR A 108 -1.32 -4.51 -19.28
C THR A 108 -1.95 -3.23 -19.81
N ARG A 109 -3.11 -3.35 -20.48
CA ARG A 109 -3.85 -2.19 -21.01
C ARG A 109 -4.27 -1.25 -19.89
N GLU A 110 -4.77 -1.78 -18.77
CA GLU A 110 -5.20 -1.00 -17.62
C GLU A 110 -4.03 -0.29 -16.91
N LEU A 111 -2.89 -0.98 -16.76
CA LEU A 111 -1.68 -0.38 -16.19
C LEU A 111 -1.12 0.72 -17.09
N ALA A 112 -1.05 0.46 -18.40
CA ALA A 112 -0.58 1.43 -19.38
C ALA A 112 -1.50 2.67 -19.46
N SER A 113 -2.83 2.47 -19.45
CA SER A 113 -3.80 3.58 -19.46
C SER A 113 -3.70 4.45 -18.19
N ALA A 114 -3.29 3.85 -17.07
CA ALA A 114 -3.02 4.55 -15.82
C ALA A 114 -1.62 5.18 -15.74
N GLY A 115 -0.76 4.96 -16.75
CA GLY A 115 0.58 5.52 -16.86
C GLY A 115 1.70 4.67 -16.23
N PHE A 116 1.41 3.45 -15.79
CA PHE A 116 2.43 2.55 -15.25
C PHE A 116 3.15 1.81 -16.39
N THR A 117 4.43 2.10 -16.58
CA THR A 117 5.25 1.55 -17.67
C THR A 117 6.26 0.50 -17.20
N HIS A 118 6.55 0.46 -15.89
CA HIS A 118 7.60 -0.39 -15.32
C HIS A 118 7.01 -1.61 -14.60
N PHE A 119 6.64 -2.63 -15.37
CA PHE A 119 6.17 -3.91 -14.81
C PHE A 119 6.87 -5.11 -15.44
N VAL A 120 7.00 -6.18 -14.66
CA VAL A 120 7.64 -7.43 -15.06
C VAL A 120 6.73 -8.59 -14.71
N PHE A 121 6.48 -9.45 -15.70
CA PHE A 121 5.79 -10.71 -15.48
C PHE A 121 6.76 -11.76 -14.93
N MET A 122 6.37 -12.39 -13.84
CA MET A 122 7.13 -13.41 -13.14
C MET A 122 6.30 -14.70 -13.11
N LYS A 123 6.96 -15.84 -13.24
CA LYS A 123 6.32 -17.13 -12.92
C LYS A 123 6.02 -17.18 -11.41
N PRO A 124 4.94 -17.86 -10.98
CA PRO A 124 4.65 -18.00 -9.57
C PRO A 124 5.83 -18.74 -8.95
N ARG A 125 6.38 -18.18 -7.88
CA ARG A 125 7.37 -18.90 -7.10
C ARG A 125 6.60 -20.00 -6.38
N GLU A 126 6.70 -21.23 -6.86
CA GLU A 126 6.32 -22.39 -6.07
C GLU A 126 7.19 -22.35 -4.83
N ILE A 127 6.62 -21.87 -3.73
CA ILE A 127 7.27 -22.00 -2.43
C ILE A 127 7.05 -23.47 -2.13
N ASP A 128 8.02 -24.31 -2.53
CA ASP A 128 8.12 -25.67 -2.04
C ASP A 128 8.15 -25.57 -0.52
N ALA A 129 6.98 -25.79 0.07
CA ALA A 129 6.84 -26.03 1.49
C ALA A 129 7.38 -27.43 1.76
N SER A 130 8.65 -27.67 1.43
CA SER A 130 9.46 -28.61 2.16
C SER A 130 9.60 -28.02 3.56
N VAL A 131 8.55 -28.25 4.35
CA VAL A 131 8.59 -28.28 5.81
C VAL A 131 9.78 -29.18 6.12
N SER A 132 10.93 -28.57 6.37
CA SER A 132 12.03 -29.23 7.02
C SER A 132 11.50 -29.58 8.40
N SER A 133 10.85 -30.74 8.51
CA SER A 133 10.51 -31.37 9.77
C SER A 133 11.84 -31.56 10.47
N SER A 134 12.19 -30.61 11.34
CA SER A 134 13.31 -30.72 12.27
C SER A 134 13.05 -31.94 13.14
N GLN A 135 13.51 -33.07 12.62
CA GLN A 135 14.17 -34.15 13.31
C GLN A 135 13.93 -34.14 14.82
N ARG A 136 12.81 -34.73 15.22
CA ARG A 136 12.54 -35.23 16.56
C ARG A 136 13.72 -36.14 16.95
N ARG A 137 14.70 -35.60 17.68
CA ARG A 137 15.73 -36.42 18.32
C ARG A 137 15.05 -37.24 19.42
N GLU A 138 14.90 -38.53 19.17
CA GLU A 138 14.72 -39.51 20.25
C GLU A 138 15.94 -39.44 21.19
N PRO A 139 15.74 -39.27 22.52
CA PRO A 139 16.76 -39.61 23.48
C PRO A 139 16.88 -41.13 23.52
N GLN A 140 17.94 -41.64 22.91
CA GLN A 140 18.35 -43.03 22.96
C GLN A 140 18.50 -43.45 24.44
N GLY A 141 17.64 -44.36 24.89
CA GLY A 141 17.75 -44.96 26.20
C GLY A 141 19.09 -45.67 26.36
N LYS A 142 19.86 -45.28 27.38
CA LYS A 142 20.94 -46.11 27.91
C LYS A 142 20.39 -46.92 29.09
N ARG A 143 20.18 -48.19 28.80
CA ARG A 143 19.85 -49.29 29.70
C ARG A 143 21.18 -49.92 30.15
N SER A 144 21.30 -50.19 31.46
CA SER A 144 22.26 -51.11 32.11
C SER A 144 23.74 -50.67 32.09
N GLN A 145 24.51 -50.78 33.18
CA GLN A 145 24.50 -51.73 34.30
C GLN A 145 24.50 -51.05 35.67
#